data_AF-A0A6C0DGQ7-F1
#
_entry.id   AF-A0A6C0DGQ7-F1
#
_cell.length_a   1.000
_cell.length_b   1.000
_cell.length_c   1.000
_cell.angle_alpha   90.00
_cell.angle_beta   90.00
_cell.angle_gamma   90.00
#
_symmetry.space_group_name_H-M   'P 1'
#
loop_
_entity.id
_entity.type
_entity.pdbx_description
1 polymer ?
#
loop_
_entity_poly.entity_id
_entity_poly.type
_entity_poly.pdbx_seq_one_letter_code
_entity_poly.pdbx_strand_id
1 'polypeptide(L)'
;MDMNKIVKEGMKNIFNRDETVLQISIIFMIVIVLSFIGYYLYIKNLMIRECNYMNEMYGTINGKLQSVSSSNPNSKYTLKDYYIKTAYNCCSGGSYKNDYVNTCNLTNVLKQGCRGLDFEIYSVNEQPVIATSTSDSYYIKETYNTVPFIDAMKIIVNYGFSNTGAPNPNDPILIHLRIKSTNQVMFQNLAKIFDTYDQYFMGPSTSYENGQTNFGNTKLLDLSKKIILIVDNSNKAFMDNRNLYEYINILSNSVFMRALRNYEIKNTPDLTELQTFNKQNMTIAMPDKGSNPPNLSAAAARLTGCQMIAMRYQLNDANLQENNKFFNDAGCAFVLKPENLRYIPITVSSPTPQNPAVSYEPRTVSTKNYSYTI
;
A
#
# COMPACT_ATOMS: atom_id res chain seq x y z
N MET A 1 35.63 -32.39 72.10
CA MET A 1 35.64 -31.48 70.93
C MET A 1 34.21 -30.98 70.76
N ASP A 2 33.97 -29.70 71.05
CA ASP A 2 32.64 -29.14 71.28
C ASP A 2 31.79 -29.12 70.00
N MET A 3 30.70 -29.89 69.98
CA MET A 3 29.72 -29.91 68.88
C MET A 3 29.08 -28.52 68.66
N ASN A 4 28.96 -27.73 69.72
CA ASN A 4 28.55 -26.32 69.66
C ASN A 4 29.56 -25.41 68.94
N LYS A 5 30.85 -25.75 68.94
CA LYS A 5 31.90 -24.98 68.26
C LYS A 5 31.89 -25.25 66.76
N ILE A 6 31.68 -26.51 66.37
CA ILE A 6 31.55 -26.94 64.97
C ILE A 6 30.27 -26.39 64.35
N VAL A 7 29.15 -26.37 65.08
CA VAL A 7 27.90 -25.74 64.61
C VAL A 7 28.04 -24.21 64.52
N LYS A 8 28.74 -23.56 65.47
CA LYS A 8 29.05 -22.13 65.37
C LYS A 8 29.96 -21.78 64.19
N GLU A 9 30.99 -22.57 63.91
CA GLU A 9 31.88 -22.35 62.76
C GLU A 9 31.20 -22.66 61.43
N GLY A 10 30.38 -23.72 61.36
CA GLY A 10 29.56 -24.05 60.20
C GLY A 10 28.52 -22.97 59.89
N MET A 11 27.90 -22.37 60.92
CA MET A 11 27.02 -21.21 60.74
C MET A 11 27.80 -19.94 60.39
N LYS A 12 29.00 -19.72 60.93
CA LYS A 12 29.82 -18.54 60.61
C LYS A 12 30.29 -18.52 59.14
N ASN A 13 30.54 -19.69 58.54
CA ASN A 13 30.85 -19.82 57.11
C ASN A 13 29.62 -19.62 56.20
N ILE A 14 28.41 -19.88 56.70
CA ILE A 14 27.15 -19.52 56.03
C ILE A 14 26.86 -18.00 56.18
N PHE A 15 27.43 -17.36 57.21
CA PHE A 15 27.32 -15.94 57.50
C PHE A 15 28.58 -15.11 57.15
N ASN A 16 29.39 -15.51 56.16
CA ASN A 16 30.18 -14.54 55.38
C ASN A 16 29.22 -13.80 54.43
N ARG A 17 28.32 -13.03 55.04
CA ARG A 17 27.18 -12.37 54.40
C ARG A 17 27.65 -11.37 53.35
N ASP A 18 28.81 -10.74 53.57
CA ASP A 18 29.41 -9.79 52.62
C ASP A 18 29.99 -10.48 51.39
N GLU A 19 30.70 -11.61 51.53
CA GLU A 19 31.23 -12.36 50.38
C GLU A 19 30.13 -13.02 49.56
N THR A 20 29.10 -13.56 50.23
CA THR A 20 27.95 -14.18 49.54
C THR A 20 27.11 -13.13 48.80
N VAL A 21 26.87 -11.96 49.42
CA VAL A 21 26.18 -10.83 48.76
C VAL A 21 27.01 -10.29 47.61
N LEU A 22 28.35 -10.18 47.76
CA LEU A 22 29.26 -9.76 46.69
C LEU A 22 29.23 -10.75 45.51
N GLN A 23 29.27 -12.06 45.76
CA GLN A 23 29.19 -13.10 44.73
C GLN A 23 27.86 -13.06 43.96
N ILE A 24 26.73 -12.95 44.67
CA ILE A 24 25.40 -12.79 44.04
C ILE A 24 25.36 -11.51 43.18
N SER A 25 25.91 -10.40 43.68
CA SER A 25 25.97 -9.13 42.94
C SER A 25 26.79 -9.25 41.64
N ILE A 26 27.93 -9.96 41.69
CA ILE A 26 28.77 -10.23 40.52
C ILE A 26 28.03 -11.10 39.50
N ILE A 27 27.37 -12.17 39.95
CA ILE A 27 26.58 -13.05 39.05
C ILE A 27 25.46 -12.24 38.38
N PHE A 28 24.73 -11.42 39.14
CA PHE A 28 23.68 -10.56 38.61
C PHE A 28 24.21 -9.57 37.57
N MET A 29 25.36 -8.94 37.83
CA MET A 29 26.03 -8.06 36.86
C MET A 29 26.42 -8.82 35.59
N ILE A 30 26.97 -10.03 35.70
CA ILE A 30 27.30 -10.87 34.55
C ILE A 30 26.05 -11.21 33.74
N VAL A 31 24.95 -11.60 34.38
CA VAL A 31 23.68 -11.91 33.70
C VAL A 31 23.14 -10.69 32.95
N ILE A 32 23.21 -9.50 33.56
CA ILE A 32 22.83 -8.24 32.91
C ILE A 32 23.70 -7.98 31.69
N VAL A 33 25.02 -8.10 31.82
CA VAL A 33 25.97 -7.87 30.71
C VAL A 33 25.72 -8.88 29.58
N LEU A 34 25.54 -10.16 29.90
CA LEU A 34 25.21 -11.19 28.91
C LEU A 34 23.87 -10.92 28.22
N SER A 35 22.87 -10.42 28.97
CA SER A 35 21.57 -10.03 28.41
C SER A 35 21.70 -8.84 27.44
N PHE A 36 22.51 -7.83 27.79
CA PHE A 36 22.81 -6.70 26.90
C PHE A 36 23.57 -7.15 25.64
N ILE A 37 24.58 -8.02 25.80
CA ILE A 37 25.32 -8.59 24.65
C ILE A 37 24.36 -9.38 23.75
N GLY A 38 23.50 -10.21 24.33
CA GLY A 38 22.49 -10.98 23.60
C GLY A 38 21.53 -10.07 22.83
N TYR A 39 21.00 -9.03 23.47
CA TYR A 39 20.13 -8.04 22.83
C TYR A 39 20.85 -7.25 21.72
N TYR A 40 22.10 -6.85 21.95
CA TYR A 40 22.92 -6.16 20.94
C TYR A 40 23.15 -7.04 19.71
N LEU A 41 23.51 -8.32 19.90
CA LEU A 41 23.68 -9.29 18.81
C LEU A 41 22.36 -9.56 18.08
N TYR A 42 21.23 -9.57 18.79
CA TYR A 42 19.91 -9.68 18.20
C TYR A 42 19.62 -8.50 17.27
N ILE A 43 19.73 -7.26 17.75
CA ILE A 43 19.43 -6.06 16.96
C ILE A 43 20.40 -5.92 15.78
N LYS A 44 21.69 -6.18 15.98
CA LYS A 44 22.70 -6.12 14.90
C LYS A 44 22.36 -7.02 13.71
N ASN A 45 21.77 -8.19 13.96
CA ASN A 45 21.45 -9.17 12.93
C ASN A 45 19.98 -9.14 12.47
N LEU A 46 19.12 -8.33 13.10
CA LEU A 46 17.68 -8.32 12.85
C LEU A 46 17.36 -8.07 11.36
N MET A 47 17.90 -7.00 10.79
CA MET A 47 17.67 -6.65 9.37
C MET A 47 18.06 -7.79 8.41
N ILE A 48 19.19 -8.46 8.64
CA ILE A 48 19.66 -9.57 7.80
C ILE A 48 18.71 -10.75 7.92
N ARG A 49 18.28 -11.09 9.14
CA ARG A 49 17.34 -12.19 9.39
C ARG A 49 15.99 -11.96 8.72
N GLU A 50 15.45 -10.76 8.80
CA GLU A 50 14.17 -10.41 8.17
C GLU A 50 14.27 -10.47 6.65
N CYS A 51 15.37 -9.97 6.10
CA CYS A 51 15.64 -10.04 4.68
C CYS A 51 15.75 -11.51 4.19
N ASN A 52 16.45 -12.35 4.94
CA ASN A 52 16.57 -13.79 4.67
C ASN A 52 15.20 -14.47 4.73
N TYR A 53 14.40 -14.20 5.76
CA TYR A 53 13.03 -14.70 5.86
C TYR A 53 12.18 -14.30 4.64
N MET A 54 12.25 -13.04 4.20
CA MET A 54 11.53 -12.59 3.02
C MET A 54 12.03 -13.25 1.73
N ASN A 55 13.33 -13.48 1.60
CA ASN A 55 13.91 -14.20 0.46
C ASN A 55 13.50 -15.68 0.45
N GLU A 56 13.47 -16.34 1.60
CA GLU A 56 13.05 -17.74 1.73
C GLU A 56 11.56 -17.89 1.38
N MET A 57 10.71 -16.99 1.88
CA MET A 57 9.26 -17.05 1.67
C MET A 57 8.83 -16.61 0.28
N TYR A 58 9.47 -15.57 -0.27
CA TYR A 58 8.97 -14.81 -1.42
C TYR A 58 10.03 -14.48 -2.48
N GLY A 59 11.23 -15.04 -2.36
CA GLY A 59 12.37 -14.77 -3.25
C GLY A 59 12.25 -15.34 -4.66
N THR A 60 11.27 -16.20 -4.92
CA THR A 60 10.98 -16.76 -6.25
C THR A 60 9.81 -16.00 -6.90
N ILE A 61 9.92 -15.75 -8.20
CA ILE A 61 8.85 -15.13 -8.99
C ILE A 61 7.60 -16.01 -8.94
N ASN A 62 6.46 -15.43 -8.60
CA ASN A 62 5.19 -16.12 -8.54
C ASN A 62 4.65 -16.40 -9.95
N GLY A 63 4.98 -17.56 -10.50
CA GLY A 63 4.57 -17.99 -11.84
C GLY A 63 3.07 -18.25 -12.04
N LYS A 64 2.22 -18.05 -11.03
CA LYS A 64 0.76 -18.15 -11.17
C LYS A 64 0.13 -16.87 -11.69
N LEU A 65 0.81 -15.74 -11.59
CA LEU A 65 0.29 -14.45 -12.03
C LEU A 65 0.79 -14.12 -13.43
N GLN A 66 -0.04 -13.44 -14.21
CA GLN A 66 0.31 -12.86 -15.50
C GLN A 66 -0.18 -11.42 -15.59
N SER A 67 0.36 -10.67 -16.55
CA SER A 67 -0.09 -9.31 -16.80
C SER A 67 -1.50 -9.28 -17.38
N VAL A 68 -2.21 -8.18 -17.15
CA VAL A 68 -3.47 -7.87 -17.84
C VAL A 68 -3.24 -7.78 -19.35
N SER A 69 -4.25 -8.18 -20.11
CA SER A 69 -4.15 -8.28 -21.56
C SER A 69 -5.48 -7.91 -22.21
N SER A 70 -5.42 -7.27 -23.38
CA SER A 70 -6.60 -6.97 -24.20
C SER A 70 -7.36 -8.22 -24.66
N SER A 71 -6.68 -9.37 -24.71
CA SER A 71 -7.27 -10.68 -24.99
C SER A 71 -8.19 -11.19 -23.87
N ASN A 72 -7.97 -10.75 -22.62
CA ASN A 72 -8.80 -11.12 -21.49
C ASN A 72 -10.01 -10.17 -21.43
N PRO A 73 -11.26 -10.67 -21.58
CA PRO A 73 -12.45 -9.82 -21.51
C PRO A 73 -12.58 -9.10 -20.16
N ASN A 74 -12.06 -9.69 -19.09
CA ASN A 74 -12.10 -9.10 -17.75
C ASN A 74 -11.14 -7.92 -17.59
N SER A 75 -10.23 -7.65 -18.53
CA SER A 75 -9.27 -6.54 -18.47
C SER A 75 -9.78 -5.25 -19.14
N LYS A 76 -11.01 -5.21 -19.66
CA LYS A 76 -11.54 -4.08 -20.45
C LYS A 76 -12.19 -2.96 -19.61
N TYR A 77 -12.28 -3.15 -18.29
CA TYR A 77 -12.96 -2.24 -17.37
C TYR A 77 -12.04 -1.13 -16.84
N THR A 78 -12.59 -0.24 -16.03
CA THR A 78 -11.88 0.92 -15.46
C THR A 78 -11.13 0.55 -14.18
N LEU A 79 -10.11 1.32 -13.80
CA LEU A 79 -9.23 1.01 -12.67
C LEU A 79 -10.01 0.71 -11.36
N LYS A 80 -11.08 1.46 -11.10
CA LYS A 80 -11.91 1.28 -9.90
C LYS A 80 -12.69 -0.04 -9.88
N ASP A 81 -12.78 -0.75 -11.01
CA ASP A 81 -13.54 -2.00 -11.15
C ASP A 81 -12.72 -3.24 -10.74
N TYR A 82 -11.47 -3.08 -10.28
CA TYR A 82 -10.59 -4.19 -9.94
C TYR A 82 -10.21 -4.21 -8.45
N TYR A 83 -10.09 -5.40 -7.91
CA TYR A 83 -9.26 -5.66 -6.74
C TYR A 83 -7.80 -5.70 -7.17
N ILE A 84 -6.94 -4.99 -6.43
CA ILE A 84 -5.54 -4.78 -6.76
C ILE A 84 -4.69 -5.40 -5.66
N LYS A 85 -3.75 -6.25 -6.05
CA LYS A 85 -2.80 -6.89 -5.14
C LYS A 85 -1.86 -5.83 -4.57
N THR A 86 -2.03 -5.49 -3.30
CA THR A 86 -1.34 -4.36 -2.66
C THR A 86 -0.51 -4.79 -1.45
N ALA A 87 0.68 -4.22 -1.29
CA ALA A 87 1.56 -4.40 -0.14
C ALA A 87 1.58 -3.11 0.71
N TYR A 88 1.48 -3.27 2.03
CA TYR A 88 1.52 -2.19 3.03
C TYR A 88 2.93 -2.02 3.58
N ASN A 89 3.44 -0.79 3.62
CA ASN A 89 4.81 -0.48 4.09
C ASN A 89 5.88 -1.38 3.44
N CYS A 90 6.01 -1.30 2.12
CA CYS A 90 6.70 -2.32 1.30
C CYS A 90 8.20 -2.54 1.65
N CYS A 91 8.84 -1.60 2.33
CA CYS A 91 10.23 -1.74 2.77
C CYS A 91 10.39 -2.27 4.20
N SER A 92 9.33 -2.40 5.00
CA SER A 92 9.44 -2.82 6.41
C SER A 92 9.80 -4.30 6.55
N GLY A 93 10.78 -4.61 7.40
CA GLY A 93 11.22 -5.98 7.68
C GLY A 93 10.37 -6.71 8.71
N GLY A 94 9.69 -5.97 9.60
CA GLY A 94 8.93 -6.56 10.70
C GLY A 94 7.90 -5.59 11.29
N SER A 95 8.13 -5.25 12.56
CA SER A 95 7.43 -4.23 13.33
C SER A 95 7.60 -2.86 12.70
N TYR A 96 6.62 -1.98 12.90
CA TYR A 96 6.67 -0.57 12.46
C TYR A 96 7.36 0.35 13.46
N LYS A 97 7.81 -0.20 14.59
CA LYS A 97 8.56 0.46 15.65
C LYS A 97 9.72 -0.43 16.12
N ASN A 98 10.86 0.20 16.39
CA ASN A 98 12.10 -0.43 16.83
C ASN A 98 12.54 -1.54 15.88
N ASP A 99 12.54 -1.23 14.58
CA ASP A 99 12.83 -2.19 13.53
C ASP A 99 13.55 -1.56 12.33
N TYR A 100 13.83 -2.35 11.29
CA TYR A 100 14.53 -1.94 10.09
C TYR A 100 13.63 -1.87 8.86
N VAL A 101 14.03 -1.01 7.92
CA VAL A 101 13.52 -0.99 6.55
C VAL A 101 14.62 -1.44 5.59
N ASN A 102 14.26 -2.19 4.57
CA ASN A 102 15.18 -2.70 3.57
C ASN A 102 14.51 -2.87 2.20
N THR A 103 15.27 -2.62 1.14
CA THR A 103 14.83 -2.77 -0.24
C THR A 103 14.62 -4.22 -0.68
N CYS A 104 15.17 -5.21 0.03
CA CYS A 104 14.90 -6.62 -0.28
C CYS A 104 13.44 -7.00 -0.02
N ASN A 105 12.78 -6.38 0.96
CA ASN A 105 11.35 -6.56 1.22
C ASN A 105 10.54 -6.10 0.01
N LEU A 106 10.86 -4.91 -0.53
CA LEU A 106 10.25 -4.38 -1.76
C LEU A 106 10.48 -5.29 -2.97
N THR A 107 11.70 -5.79 -3.12
CA THR A 107 12.06 -6.72 -4.20
C THR A 107 11.20 -7.99 -4.15
N ASN A 108 11.04 -8.56 -2.95
CA ASN A 108 10.28 -9.78 -2.74
C ASN A 108 8.77 -9.59 -2.94
N VAL A 109 8.18 -8.45 -2.53
CA VAL A 109 6.76 -8.19 -2.82
C VAL A 109 6.49 -8.01 -4.32
N LEU A 110 7.43 -7.42 -5.08
CA LEU A 110 7.33 -7.32 -6.53
C LEU A 110 7.38 -8.69 -7.21
N LYS A 111 8.26 -9.59 -6.75
CA LYS A 111 8.31 -10.99 -7.20
C LYS A 111 7.02 -11.76 -6.95
N GLN A 112 6.27 -11.40 -5.92
CA GLN A 112 4.93 -11.95 -5.65
C GLN A 112 3.82 -11.29 -6.48
N GLY A 113 4.15 -10.34 -7.37
CA GLY A 113 3.24 -9.69 -8.30
C GLY A 113 2.40 -8.56 -7.71
N CYS A 114 2.80 -8.00 -6.56
CA CYS A 114 2.16 -6.79 -6.03
C CYS A 114 2.27 -5.63 -7.01
N ARG A 115 1.17 -4.87 -7.14
CA ARG A 115 1.06 -3.71 -8.03
C ARG A 115 0.55 -2.46 -7.32
N GLY A 116 -0.09 -2.59 -6.16
CA GLY A 116 -0.21 -1.49 -5.20
C GLY A 116 0.95 -1.51 -4.22
N LEU A 117 1.70 -0.41 -4.11
CA LEU A 117 2.87 -0.31 -3.23
C LEU A 117 2.70 0.90 -2.32
N ASP A 118 2.59 0.65 -1.03
CA ASP A 118 2.41 1.71 -0.04
C ASP A 118 3.69 1.97 0.79
N PHE A 119 3.95 3.26 1.06
CA PHE A 119 5.14 3.76 1.77
C PHE A 119 4.80 4.94 2.69
N GLU A 120 5.51 5.04 3.83
CA GLU A 120 5.65 6.30 4.56
C GLU A 120 6.94 6.99 4.16
N ILE A 121 6.85 8.30 3.87
CA ILE A 121 7.96 9.11 3.39
C ILE A 121 8.28 10.21 4.40
N TYR A 122 9.54 10.25 4.85
CA TYR A 122 10.06 11.24 5.79
C TYR A 122 11.11 12.13 5.12
N SER A 123 11.39 13.27 5.74
CA SER A 123 12.51 14.14 5.37
C SER A 123 13.67 13.91 6.34
N VAL A 124 14.80 13.42 5.81
CA VAL A 124 16.06 13.33 6.56
C VAL A 124 17.13 14.01 5.73
N ASN A 125 17.77 15.04 6.29
CA ASN A 125 18.74 15.89 5.57
C ASN A 125 18.18 16.38 4.22
N GLU A 126 16.93 16.84 4.22
CA GLU A 126 16.21 17.34 3.04
C GLU A 126 16.00 16.30 1.92
N GLN A 127 16.31 15.03 2.17
CA GLN A 127 16.10 13.94 1.21
C GLN A 127 14.85 13.13 1.57
N PRO A 128 14.05 12.71 0.58
CA PRO A 128 12.93 11.81 0.79
C PRO A 128 13.46 10.41 1.11
N VAL A 129 13.08 9.91 2.28
CA VAL A 129 13.46 8.58 2.74
C VAL A 129 12.24 7.79 3.20
N ILE A 130 12.28 6.49 2.98
CA ILE A 130 11.30 5.52 3.48
C ILE A 130 11.71 5.11 4.89
N ALA A 131 10.76 5.17 5.80
CA ALA A 131 10.84 4.73 7.18
C ALA A 131 9.42 4.42 7.67
N THR A 132 9.24 3.92 8.89
CA THR A 132 7.90 3.78 9.49
C THR A 132 7.83 4.33 10.90
N SER A 133 6.62 4.70 11.32
CA SER A 133 6.30 5.10 12.69
C SER A 133 4.89 4.68 13.08
N THR A 134 4.68 4.45 14.37
CA THR A 134 3.34 4.31 14.95
C THR A 134 2.74 5.65 15.37
N SER A 135 3.57 6.70 15.42
CA SER A 135 3.17 8.07 15.74
C SER A 135 2.66 8.82 14.50
N ASP A 136 1.69 9.70 14.72
CA ASP A 136 1.23 10.64 13.68
C ASP A 136 2.17 11.84 13.49
N SER A 137 3.24 11.95 14.30
CA SER A 137 4.23 13.01 14.19
C SER A 137 4.98 12.97 12.85
N TYR A 138 5.13 14.14 12.22
CA TYR A 138 5.93 14.33 11.01
C TYR A 138 7.44 14.47 11.28
N TYR A 139 7.84 14.41 12.55
CA TYR A 139 9.22 14.62 12.98
C TYR A 139 9.87 13.35 13.55
N ILE A 140 9.11 12.25 13.65
CA ILE A 140 9.56 11.03 14.33
C ILE A 140 9.32 9.83 13.42
N LYS A 141 10.43 9.18 13.06
CA LYS A 141 10.44 7.78 12.61
C LYS A 141 10.79 6.87 13.78
N GLU A 142 10.29 5.65 13.79
CA GLU A 142 10.58 4.66 14.84
C GLU A 142 11.37 3.46 14.32
N THR A 143 11.87 3.53 13.09
CA THR A 143 12.83 2.56 12.52
C THR A 143 14.26 2.99 12.83
N TYR A 144 15.18 2.03 12.97
CA TYR A 144 16.59 2.30 13.25
C TYR A 144 17.31 2.95 12.08
N ASN A 145 17.06 2.47 10.86
CA ASN A 145 17.63 3.01 9.63
C ASN A 145 16.58 3.75 8.79
N THR A 146 16.92 4.07 7.55
CA THR A 146 16.03 4.58 6.51
C THR A 146 16.46 4.00 5.15
N VAL A 147 15.57 4.01 4.17
CA VAL A 147 15.89 3.68 2.77
C VAL A 147 15.70 4.94 1.91
N PRO A 148 16.70 5.41 1.15
CA PRO A 148 16.50 6.50 0.21
C PRO A 148 15.40 6.16 -0.80
N PHE A 149 14.43 7.05 -1.01
CA PHE A 149 13.29 6.75 -1.88
C PHE A 149 13.73 6.49 -3.34
N ILE A 150 14.82 7.12 -3.78
CA ILE A 150 15.46 6.88 -5.08
C ILE A 150 15.83 5.40 -5.30
N ASP A 151 16.26 4.68 -4.25
CA ASP A 151 16.66 3.28 -4.37
C ASP A 151 15.43 2.36 -4.48
N ALA A 152 14.33 2.72 -3.81
CA ALA A 152 13.06 2.05 -4.01
C ALA A 152 12.54 2.26 -5.44
N MET A 153 12.63 3.47 -5.99
CA MET A 153 12.24 3.76 -7.38
C MET A 153 13.06 2.96 -8.39
N LYS A 154 14.39 2.85 -8.21
CA LYS A 154 15.25 1.99 -9.05
C LYS A 154 14.72 0.56 -9.08
N ILE A 155 14.32 0.01 -7.92
CA ILE A 155 13.80 -1.36 -7.83
C ILE A 155 12.43 -1.47 -8.47
N ILE A 156 11.52 -0.53 -8.21
CA ILE A 156 10.18 -0.52 -8.80
C ILE A 156 10.28 -0.57 -10.33
N VAL A 157 11.14 0.24 -10.93
CA VAL A 157 11.32 0.26 -12.38
C VAL A 157 12.02 -1.00 -12.88
N ASN A 158 13.18 -1.34 -12.31
CA ASN A 158 14.03 -2.42 -12.84
C ASN A 158 13.45 -3.82 -12.59
N TYR A 159 12.66 -4.00 -11.52
CA TYR A 159 12.04 -5.28 -11.19
C TYR A 159 10.56 -5.31 -11.53
N GLY A 160 9.81 -4.25 -11.22
CA GLY A 160 8.36 -4.22 -11.37
C GLY A 160 7.91 -4.33 -12.82
N PHE A 161 8.63 -3.71 -13.76
CA PHE A 161 8.35 -3.76 -15.19
C PHE A 161 9.26 -4.74 -15.96
N SER A 162 9.91 -5.69 -15.27
CA SER A 162 10.77 -6.73 -15.87
C SER A 162 10.23 -8.14 -15.62
N ASN A 163 10.26 -9.00 -16.64
CA ASN A 163 9.90 -10.43 -16.52
C ASN A 163 10.81 -11.19 -15.54
N THR A 164 12.02 -10.70 -15.28
CA THR A 164 12.95 -11.31 -14.31
C THR A 164 12.77 -10.79 -12.89
N GLY A 165 11.98 -9.73 -12.71
CA GLY A 165 11.74 -9.10 -11.41
C GLY A 165 10.32 -9.30 -10.88
N ALA A 166 9.34 -9.45 -11.76
CA ALA A 166 7.95 -9.63 -11.41
C ALA A 166 7.20 -10.47 -12.45
N PRO A 167 6.13 -11.19 -12.06
CA PRO A 167 5.38 -12.07 -12.96
C PRO A 167 4.46 -11.33 -13.95
N ASN A 168 4.18 -10.05 -13.69
CA ASN A 168 3.18 -9.26 -14.40
C ASN A 168 3.72 -7.88 -14.86
N PRO A 169 4.82 -7.83 -15.64
CA PRO A 169 5.56 -6.58 -15.91
C PRO A 169 4.85 -5.58 -16.83
N ASN A 170 3.75 -5.95 -17.49
CA ASN A 170 2.97 -5.00 -18.29
C ASN A 170 1.88 -4.29 -17.47
N ASP A 171 1.61 -4.75 -16.25
CA ASP A 171 0.63 -4.14 -15.37
C ASP A 171 1.07 -2.74 -14.90
N PRO A 172 0.14 -1.80 -14.65
CA PRO A 172 0.45 -0.57 -13.95
C PRO A 172 0.92 -0.81 -12.52
N ILE A 173 1.70 0.12 -11.99
CA ILE A 173 2.08 0.17 -10.57
C ILE A 173 1.44 1.41 -9.93
N LEU A 174 0.68 1.20 -8.86
CA LEU A 174 0.10 2.26 -8.04
C LEU A 174 1.01 2.49 -6.84
N ILE A 175 1.65 3.65 -6.75
CA ILE A 175 2.48 4.03 -5.61
C ILE A 175 1.64 4.91 -4.69
N HIS A 176 1.42 4.46 -3.46
CA HIS A 176 0.71 5.21 -2.43
C HIS A 176 1.69 5.76 -1.38
N LEU A 177 1.76 7.09 -1.28
CA LEU A 177 2.69 7.78 -0.38
C LEU A 177 1.94 8.47 0.76
N ARG A 178 2.29 8.05 1.98
CA ARG A 178 1.91 8.74 3.22
C ARG A 178 3.06 9.65 3.63
N ILE A 179 3.02 10.90 3.19
CA ILE A 179 4.10 11.87 3.41
C ILE A 179 4.05 12.43 4.83
N LYS A 180 5.07 12.13 5.62
CA LYS A 180 5.26 12.51 7.03
C LYS A 180 6.28 13.65 7.15
N SER A 181 6.05 14.74 6.41
CA SER A 181 6.90 15.93 6.44
C SER A 181 6.17 17.13 5.85
N THR A 182 6.57 18.34 6.21
CA THR A 182 6.13 19.61 5.58
C THR A 182 7.28 20.33 4.86
N ASN A 183 8.44 19.68 4.75
CA ASN A 183 9.65 20.27 4.19
C ASN A 183 9.57 20.40 2.65
N GLN A 184 9.44 21.63 2.17
CA GLN A 184 9.34 21.96 0.74
C GLN A 184 10.59 21.62 -0.08
N VAL A 185 11.79 21.68 0.52
CA VAL A 185 13.04 21.29 -0.16
C VAL A 185 13.05 19.79 -0.41
N MET A 186 12.57 19.00 0.56
CA MET A 186 12.40 17.56 0.37
C MET A 186 11.38 17.23 -0.71
N PHE A 187 10.26 17.96 -0.78
CA PHE A 187 9.29 17.80 -1.88
C PHE A 187 9.89 18.11 -3.24
N GLN A 188 10.71 19.15 -3.34
CA GLN A 188 11.44 19.45 -4.58
C GLN A 188 12.40 18.31 -4.96
N ASN A 189 13.09 17.72 -3.99
CA ASN A 189 13.99 16.58 -4.23
C ASN A 189 13.22 15.31 -4.60
N LEU A 190 12.02 15.11 -4.03
CA LEU A 190 11.12 14.02 -4.42
C LEU A 190 10.63 14.19 -5.87
N ALA A 191 10.25 15.41 -6.27
CA ALA A 191 9.89 15.71 -7.66
C ALA A 191 11.04 15.43 -8.65
N LYS A 192 12.29 15.79 -8.29
CA LYS A 192 13.49 15.45 -9.11
C LYS A 192 13.71 13.95 -9.26
N ILE A 193 13.40 13.17 -8.22
CA ILE A 193 13.44 11.70 -8.33
C ILE A 193 12.41 11.24 -9.35
N PHE A 194 11.18 11.76 -9.33
CA PHE A 194 10.15 11.39 -10.30
C PHE A 194 10.51 11.79 -11.73
N ASP A 195 11.07 12.99 -11.92
CA ASP A 195 11.57 13.49 -13.20
C ASP A 195 12.61 12.55 -13.84
N THR A 196 13.49 11.94 -13.03
CA THR A 196 14.45 10.94 -13.50
C THR A 196 13.78 9.70 -14.13
N TYR A 197 12.52 9.41 -13.77
CA TYR A 197 11.74 8.27 -14.25
C TYR A 197 10.47 8.69 -15.00
N ASP A 198 10.40 9.93 -15.49
CA ASP A 198 9.18 10.53 -16.07
C ASP A 198 8.48 9.65 -17.12
N GLN A 199 9.27 8.96 -17.96
CA GLN A 199 8.75 8.03 -18.98
C GLN A 199 7.79 6.94 -18.42
N TYR A 200 7.93 6.57 -17.14
CA TYR A 200 7.07 5.59 -16.48
C TYR A 200 5.84 6.24 -15.84
N PHE A 201 5.84 7.54 -15.57
CA PHE A 201 4.68 8.23 -15.02
C PHE A 201 3.61 8.50 -16.08
N MET A 202 2.41 8.84 -15.60
CA MET A 202 1.35 9.35 -16.44
C MET A 202 1.69 10.77 -16.91
N GLY A 203 1.25 11.13 -18.12
CA GLY A 203 1.55 12.43 -18.71
C GLY A 203 0.72 13.59 -18.12
N PRO A 204 1.00 14.83 -18.57
CA PRO A 204 0.42 16.07 -18.03
C PRO A 204 -1.11 16.13 -18.01
N SER A 205 -1.79 15.38 -18.89
CA SER A 205 -3.26 15.31 -18.92
C SER A 205 -3.89 14.72 -17.66
N THR A 206 -3.08 14.07 -16.82
CA THR A 206 -3.51 13.41 -15.57
C THR A 206 -2.91 14.02 -14.32
N SER A 207 -2.19 15.13 -14.47
CA SER A 207 -1.57 15.89 -13.39
C SER A 207 -2.60 16.56 -12.50
N TYR A 208 -2.16 16.96 -11.29
CA TYR A 208 -2.98 17.71 -10.34
C TYR A 208 -4.31 17.00 -10.05
N GLU A 209 -4.21 15.72 -9.66
CA GLU A 209 -5.37 14.87 -9.34
C GLU A 209 -6.27 14.63 -10.55
N ASN A 210 -5.68 14.43 -11.72
CA ASN A 210 -6.42 14.24 -12.97
C ASN A 210 -7.36 15.42 -13.26
N GLY A 211 -6.89 16.65 -13.04
CA GLY A 211 -7.71 17.85 -13.14
C GLY A 211 -8.92 17.84 -12.19
N GLN A 212 -8.77 17.26 -11.00
CA GLN A 212 -9.82 17.07 -9.99
C GLN A 212 -11.00 16.22 -10.48
N THR A 213 -10.74 15.24 -11.33
CA THR A 213 -11.74 14.26 -11.76
C THR A 213 -11.38 12.86 -11.26
N ASN A 214 -12.36 11.96 -11.28
CA ASN A 214 -12.16 10.61 -10.78
C ASN A 214 -11.29 9.76 -11.73
N PHE A 215 -9.98 9.69 -11.43
CA PHE A 215 -9.00 8.88 -12.16
C PHE A 215 -9.35 7.38 -12.18
N GLY A 216 -10.15 6.90 -11.22
CA GLY A 216 -10.65 5.52 -11.19
C GLY A 216 -11.45 5.13 -12.43
N ASN A 217 -11.94 6.10 -13.21
CA ASN A 217 -12.63 5.91 -14.49
C ASN A 217 -11.69 5.61 -15.67
N THR A 218 -10.37 5.70 -15.50
CA THR A 218 -9.42 5.38 -16.56
C THR A 218 -9.42 3.89 -16.86
N LYS A 219 -9.41 3.49 -18.13
CA LYS A 219 -9.37 2.08 -18.52
C LYS A 219 -8.06 1.45 -18.06
N LEU A 220 -8.12 0.25 -17.50
CA LEU A 220 -6.93 -0.41 -16.96
C LEU A 220 -5.85 -0.64 -18.03
N LEU A 221 -6.25 -0.97 -19.26
CA LEU A 221 -5.31 -1.22 -20.36
C LEU A 221 -4.54 0.04 -20.80
N ASP A 222 -5.11 1.24 -20.60
CA ASP A 222 -4.46 2.51 -20.94
C ASP A 222 -3.34 2.86 -19.94
N LEU A 223 -3.27 2.13 -18.82
CA LEU A 223 -2.28 2.31 -17.75
C LEU A 223 -1.08 1.35 -17.87
N SER A 224 -1.01 0.54 -18.93
CA SER A 224 0.03 -0.49 -19.07
C SER A 224 1.44 0.11 -18.96
N LYS A 225 2.29 -0.49 -18.11
CA LYS A 225 3.66 -0.05 -17.82
C LYS A 225 3.77 1.39 -17.29
N LYS A 226 2.70 1.91 -16.70
CA LYS A 226 2.69 3.23 -16.06
C LYS A 226 2.68 3.15 -14.54
N ILE A 227 3.23 4.20 -13.93
CA ILE A 227 3.20 4.48 -12.51
C ILE A 227 2.09 5.51 -12.27
N ILE A 228 1.16 5.16 -11.39
CA ILE A 228 0.08 6.03 -10.92
C ILE A 228 0.47 6.46 -9.51
N LEU A 229 0.66 7.76 -9.30
CA LEU A 229 1.04 8.30 -8.01
C LEU A 229 -0.20 8.71 -7.20
N ILE A 230 -0.29 8.14 -6.00
CA ILE A 230 -1.32 8.42 -5.01
C ILE A 230 -0.66 9.04 -3.79
N VAL A 231 -1.13 10.19 -3.34
CA VAL A 231 -0.63 10.83 -2.11
C VAL A 231 -1.74 10.98 -1.10
N ASP A 232 -1.45 10.72 0.17
CA ASP A 232 -2.41 10.86 1.24
C ASP A 232 -2.67 12.33 1.61
N ASN A 233 -3.93 12.73 1.51
CA ASN A 233 -4.38 14.12 1.71
C ASN A 233 -4.48 14.56 3.18
N SER A 234 -4.16 13.68 4.13
CA SER A 234 -4.13 14.07 5.56
C SER A 234 -3.05 15.12 5.84
N ASN A 235 -2.00 15.16 5.00
CA ASN A 235 -0.97 16.19 5.03
C ASN A 235 -0.99 16.98 3.72
N LYS A 236 -1.45 18.23 3.75
CA LYS A 236 -1.62 19.05 2.53
C LYS A 236 -0.38 19.82 2.10
N ALA A 237 0.72 19.76 2.87
CA ALA A 237 1.90 20.59 2.60
C ALA A 237 2.53 20.36 1.21
N PHE A 238 2.32 19.18 0.60
CA PHE A 238 2.82 18.89 -0.74
C PHE A 238 2.15 19.76 -1.83
N MET A 239 0.95 20.29 -1.58
CA MET A 239 0.19 21.08 -2.56
C MET A 239 0.86 22.43 -2.89
N ASP A 240 1.66 22.96 -1.95
CA ASP A 240 2.44 24.18 -2.15
C ASP A 240 3.62 23.96 -3.11
N ASN A 241 4.04 22.71 -3.31
CA ASN A 241 5.09 22.34 -4.26
C ASN A 241 4.48 21.90 -5.60
N ARG A 242 4.37 22.83 -6.54
CA ARG A 242 3.79 22.57 -7.88
C ARG A 242 4.50 21.47 -8.65
N ASN A 243 5.83 21.38 -8.53
CA ASN A 243 6.64 20.38 -9.23
C ASN A 243 6.32 18.96 -8.74
N LEU A 244 6.12 18.79 -7.43
CA LEU A 244 5.69 17.51 -6.88
C LEU A 244 4.22 17.22 -7.23
N TYR A 245 3.35 18.22 -7.10
CA TYR A 245 1.91 18.06 -7.30
C TYR A 245 1.54 17.71 -8.74
N GLU A 246 2.35 18.11 -9.71
CA GLU A 246 2.18 17.74 -11.13
C GLU A 246 2.20 16.22 -11.36
N TYR A 247 3.00 15.46 -10.60
CA TYR A 247 3.05 14.00 -10.74
C TYR A 247 1.87 13.27 -10.09
N ILE A 248 1.10 13.94 -9.24
CA ILE A 248 0.06 13.31 -8.42
C ILE A 248 -1.21 13.10 -9.26
N ASN A 249 -1.63 11.84 -9.40
CA ASN A 249 -2.82 11.47 -10.16
C ASN A 249 -4.06 11.29 -9.28
N ILE A 250 -3.87 10.84 -8.03
CA ILE A 250 -4.95 10.56 -7.09
C ILE A 250 -4.56 11.06 -5.70
N LEU A 251 -5.53 11.58 -4.95
CA LEU A 251 -5.39 11.75 -3.51
C LEU A 251 -6.20 10.70 -2.76
N SER A 252 -5.57 9.96 -1.84
CA SER A 252 -6.32 9.20 -0.84
C SER A 252 -6.78 10.13 0.29
N ASN A 253 -7.81 9.72 1.04
CA ASN A 253 -8.54 10.60 1.96
C ASN A 253 -9.11 11.85 1.23
N SER A 254 -9.69 11.60 0.05
CA SER A 254 -10.37 12.60 -0.78
C SER A 254 -11.74 12.08 -1.25
N VAL A 255 -12.43 12.90 -2.05
CA VAL A 255 -13.77 12.60 -2.58
C VAL A 255 -13.80 11.36 -3.49
N PHE A 256 -12.71 11.06 -4.20
CA PHE A 256 -12.65 9.93 -5.15
C PHE A 256 -11.86 8.73 -4.63
N MET A 257 -11.12 8.89 -3.54
CA MET A 257 -10.43 7.77 -2.90
C MET A 257 -10.39 7.88 -1.37
N ARG A 258 -10.99 6.90 -0.68
CA ARG A 258 -10.89 6.78 0.79
C ARG A 258 -9.63 6.00 1.19
N ALA A 259 -9.07 6.29 2.35
CA ALA A 259 -8.01 5.48 2.98
C ALA A 259 -8.51 5.01 4.34
N LEU A 260 -8.95 3.75 4.40
CA LEU A 260 -9.60 3.16 5.56
C LEU A 260 -8.69 2.15 6.26
N ARG A 261 -8.78 2.11 7.58
CA ARG A 261 -8.16 1.11 8.43
C ARG A 261 -9.09 -0.10 8.61
N ASN A 262 -8.51 -1.22 9.04
CA ASN A 262 -9.23 -2.47 9.25
C ASN A 262 -10.42 -2.31 10.22
N TYR A 263 -10.26 -1.52 11.29
CA TYR A 263 -11.35 -1.19 12.21
C TYR A 263 -12.53 -0.52 11.50
N GLU A 264 -12.28 0.44 10.61
CA GLU A 264 -13.32 1.21 9.91
C GLU A 264 -14.07 0.34 8.90
N ILE A 265 -13.39 -0.60 8.26
CA ILE A 265 -13.99 -1.57 7.32
C ILE A 265 -14.84 -2.58 8.08
N LYS A 266 -14.30 -3.15 9.17
CA LYS A 266 -14.99 -4.18 9.96
C LYS A 266 -16.22 -3.63 10.66
N ASN A 267 -16.15 -2.39 11.13
CA ASN A 267 -17.22 -1.74 11.88
C ASN A 267 -17.91 -0.65 11.05
N THR A 268 -17.99 -0.83 9.72
CA THR A 268 -18.66 0.14 8.86
C THR A 268 -20.12 0.31 9.31
N PRO A 269 -20.59 1.52 9.62
CA PRO A 269 -21.96 1.74 10.08
C PRO A 269 -22.97 1.50 8.96
N ASP A 270 -22.57 1.77 7.71
CA ASP A 270 -23.37 1.52 6.51
C ASP A 270 -22.52 0.78 5.46
N LEU A 271 -22.77 -0.52 5.35
CA LEU A 271 -22.11 -1.36 4.34
C LEU A 271 -22.55 -1.02 2.92
N THR A 272 -23.83 -0.63 2.74
CA THR A 272 -24.40 -0.35 1.43
C THR A 272 -23.82 0.94 0.86
N GLU A 273 -23.66 1.95 1.71
CA GLU A 273 -22.96 3.19 1.34
C GLU A 273 -21.54 2.88 0.90
N LEU A 274 -20.77 2.12 1.68
CA LEU A 274 -19.38 1.82 1.36
C LEU A 274 -19.25 1.03 0.04
N GLN A 275 -20.13 0.05 -0.18
CA GLN A 275 -20.20 -0.66 -1.46
C GLN A 275 -20.56 0.27 -2.60
N THR A 276 -21.54 1.17 -2.42
CA THR A 276 -21.98 2.12 -3.44
C THR A 276 -20.88 3.11 -3.78
N PHE A 277 -20.17 3.63 -2.76
CA PHE A 277 -19.00 4.45 -2.93
C PHE A 277 -17.94 3.71 -3.76
N ASN A 278 -17.59 2.48 -3.40
CA ASN A 278 -16.58 1.69 -4.09
C ASN A 278 -16.98 1.22 -5.50
N LYS A 279 -18.27 1.25 -5.88
CA LYS A 279 -18.69 1.06 -7.27
C LYS A 279 -18.27 2.23 -8.15
N GLN A 280 -18.29 3.44 -7.61
CA GLN A 280 -18.06 4.68 -8.35
C GLN A 280 -16.67 5.27 -8.14
N ASN A 281 -16.03 4.99 -7.01
CA ASN A 281 -14.79 5.57 -6.50
C ASN A 281 -13.85 4.46 -5.99
N MET A 282 -12.70 4.83 -5.43
CA MET A 282 -11.69 3.88 -4.94
C MET A 282 -11.50 3.92 -3.42
N THR A 283 -10.98 2.83 -2.84
CA THR A 283 -10.55 2.79 -1.45
C THR A 283 -9.27 1.97 -1.32
N ILE A 284 -8.31 2.49 -0.55
CA ILE A 284 -7.22 1.70 0.02
C ILE A 284 -7.57 1.26 1.43
N ALA A 285 -7.54 -0.05 1.65
CA ALA A 285 -7.77 -0.72 2.92
C ALA A 285 -6.42 -1.08 3.54
N MET A 286 -6.15 -0.60 4.75
CA MET A 286 -4.85 -0.74 5.43
C MET A 286 -5.00 -1.42 6.80
N PRO A 287 -3.95 -2.09 7.31
CA PRO A 287 -3.91 -2.55 8.69
C PRO A 287 -4.10 -1.39 9.67
N ASP A 288 -4.63 -1.70 10.86
CA ASP A 288 -4.78 -0.73 11.94
C ASP A 288 -3.41 -0.17 12.40
N LYS A 289 -3.41 0.99 13.07
CA LYS A 289 -2.18 1.54 13.64
C LYS A 289 -1.69 0.65 14.79
N GLY A 290 -0.37 0.53 14.91
CA GLY A 290 0.28 -0.24 15.97
C GLY A 290 1.68 -0.65 15.55
N SER A 291 2.47 -1.15 16.50
CA SER A 291 3.82 -1.65 16.21
C SER A 291 3.78 -2.91 15.34
N ASN A 292 2.87 -3.84 15.62
CA ASN A 292 2.77 -5.09 14.88
C ASN A 292 1.30 -5.49 14.62
N PRO A 293 0.51 -4.67 13.89
CA PRO A 293 -0.91 -4.92 13.66
C PRO A 293 -1.12 -6.14 12.76
N PRO A 294 -2.10 -7.03 13.00
CA PRO A 294 -2.35 -8.16 12.11
C PRO A 294 -2.73 -7.68 10.69
N ASN A 295 -2.62 -8.55 9.68
CA ASN A 295 -3.24 -8.24 8.41
C ASN A 295 -4.76 -8.11 8.56
N LEU A 296 -5.35 -7.18 7.81
CA LEU A 296 -6.79 -7.08 7.66
C LEU A 296 -7.37 -8.30 6.94
N SER A 297 -8.65 -8.59 7.18
CA SER A 297 -9.36 -9.61 6.40
C SER A 297 -9.56 -9.11 4.97
N ALA A 298 -8.79 -9.66 4.03
CA ALA A 298 -8.90 -9.30 2.62
C ALA A 298 -10.26 -9.70 2.03
N ALA A 299 -10.82 -10.83 2.47
CA ALA A 299 -12.18 -11.24 2.10
C ALA A 299 -13.22 -10.19 2.54
N ALA A 300 -13.16 -9.69 3.78
CA ALA A 300 -14.06 -8.64 4.25
C ALA A 300 -13.90 -7.35 3.45
N ALA A 301 -12.66 -6.91 3.19
CA ALA A 301 -12.39 -5.73 2.36
C ALA A 301 -12.87 -5.90 0.91
N ARG A 302 -12.80 -7.11 0.33
CA ARG A 302 -13.39 -7.38 -1.00
C ARG A 302 -14.91 -7.28 -0.98
N LEU A 303 -15.58 -7.76 0.07
CA LEU A 303 -17.05 -7.66 0.21
C LEU A 303 -17.55 -6.21 0.26
N THR A 304 -16.75 -5.27 0.74
CA THR A 304 -17.08 -3.84 0.71
C THR A 304 -16.73 -3.17 -0.62
N GLY A 305 -16.08 -3.88 -1.55
CA GLY A 305 -15.64 -3.38 -2.84
C GLY A 305 -14.32 -2.60 -2.83
N CYS A 306 -13.59 -2.56 -1.70
CA CYS A 306 -12.30 -1.88 -1.61
C CYS A 306 -11.29 -2.47 -2.61
N GLN A 307 -10.65 -1.59 -3.38
CA GLN A 307 -9.79 -1.97 -4.51
C GLN A 307 -8.38 -2.33 -4.04
N MET A 308 -7.72 -1.44 -3.31
CA MET A 308 -6.34 -1.63 -2.87
C MET A 308 -6.31 -2.22 -1.46
N ILE A 309 -6.09 -3.52 -1.33
CA ILE A 309 -6.08 -4.20 -0.02
C ILE A 309 -4.62 -4.39 0.40
N ALA A 310 -4.12 -3.46 1.21
CA ALA A 310 -2.70 -3.36 1.53
C ALA A 310 -2.33 -4.35 2.63
N MET A 311 -1.59 -5.41 2.27
CA MET A 311 -1.19 -6.47 3.19
C MET A 311 0.27 -6.32 3.64
N ARG A 312 0.56 -6.66 4.89
CA ARG A 312 1.89 -6.81 5.50
C ARG A 312 2.50 -8.12 5.04
N TYR A 313 3.43 -8.08 4.09
CA TYR A 313 4.07 -9.31 3.58
C TYR A 313 5.06 -9.94 4.55
N GLN A 314 5.67 -9.12 5.42
CA GLN A 314 6.56 -9.60 6.47
C GLN A 314 5.84 -10.44 7.54
N LEU A 315 4.50 -10.34 7.62
CA LEU A 315 3.67 -11.16 8.50
C LEU A 315 2.87 -12.17 7.67
N ASN A 316 3.35 -13.41 7.57
CA ASN A 316 2.66 -14.49 6.86
C ASN A 316 1.55 -15.13 7.70
N ASP A 317 0.48 -14.37 7.95
CA ASP A 317 -0.71 -14.86 8.65
C ASP A 317 -1.77 -15.44 7.68
N ALA A 318 -2.84 -16.01 8.26
CA ALA A 318 -3.92 -16.62 7.48
C ALA A 318 -4.60 -15.64 6.51
N ASN A 319 -4.66 -14.35 6.87
CA ASN A 319 -5.25 -13.32 6.02
C ASN A 319 -4.39 -13.03 4.78
N LEU A 320 -3.05 -12.97 4.93
CA LEU A 320 -2.15 -12.85 3.78
C LEU A 320 -2.21 -14.10 2.90
N GLN A 321 -2.24 -15.28 3.49
CA GLN A 321 -2.34 -16.55 2.74
C GLN A 321 -3.62 -16.63 1.92
N GLU A 322 -4.77 -16.25 2.51
CA GLU A 322 -6.06 -16.17 1.83
C GLU A 322 -6.00 -15.16 0.67
N ASN A 323 -5.46 -13.97 0.90
CA ASN A 323 -5.33 -12.95 -0.13
C ASN A 323 -4.42 -13.42 -1.28
N ASN A 324 -3.30 -14.05 -0.96
CA ASN A 324 -2.39 -14.63 -1.95
C ASN A 324 -3.09 -15.72 -2.77
N LYS A 325 -3.86 -16.59 -2.12
CA LYS A 325 -4.66 -17.62 -2.80
C LYS A 325 -5.67 -17.00 -3.75
N PHE A 326 -6.42 -15.97 -3.33
CA PHE A 326 -7.39 -15.28 -4.18
C PHE A 326 -6.78 -14.78 -5.50
N PHE A 327 -5.65 -14.04 -5.43
CA PHE A 327 -4.99 -13.53 -6.64
C PHE A 327 -4.34 -14.66 -7.47
N ASN A 328 -3.79 -15.67 -6.82
CA ASN A 328 -3.19 -16.83 -7.50
C ASN A 328 -4.23 -17.66 -8.26
N ASP A 329 -5.41 -17.86 -7.68
CA ASP A 329 -6.51 -18.59 -8.32
C ASP A 329 -7.07 -17.81 -9.52
N ALA A 330 -7.12 -16.47 -9.42
CA ALA A 330 -7.51 -15.60 -10.53
C ALA A 330 -6.44 -15.45 -11.62
N GLY A 331 -5.17 -15.68 -11.28
CA GLY A 331 -4.03 -15.61 -12.19
C GLY A 331 -3.58 -14.21 -12.57
N CYS A 332 -4.03 -13.15 -11.89
CA CYS A 332 -3.63 -11.77 -12.19
C CYS A 332 -3.59 -10.92 -10.91
N ALA A 333 -2.86 -9.80 -10.92
CA ALA A 333 -2.82 -8.86 -9.80
C ALA A 333 -3.99 -7.86 -9.80
N PHE A 334 -4.71 -7.77 -10.91
CA PHE A 334 -5.91 -6.95 -11.11
C PHE A 334 -7.09 -7.87 -11.39
N VAL A 335 -7.85 -8.20 -10.36
CA VAL A 335 -8.98 -9.13 -10.44
C VAL A 335 -10.26 -8.32 -10.55
N LEU A 336 -11.05 -8.55 -11.60
CA LEU A 336 -12.30 -7.84 -11.82
C LEU A 336 -13.27 -8.09 -10.65
N LYS A 337 -13.86 -7.03 -10.12
CA LYS A 337 -14.88 -7.11 -9.08
C LYS A 337 -16.14 -7.82 -9.60
N PRO A 338 -16.89 -8.51 -8.72
CA PRO A 338 -18.16 -9.08 -9.11
C PRO A 338 -19.13 -7.97 -9.56
N GLU A 339 -20.06 -8.33 -10.43
CA GLU A 339 -20.96 -7.38 -11.10
C GLU A 339 -21.76 -6.51 -10.14
N ASN A 340 -22.23 -7.08 -9.03
CA ASN A 340 -22.94 -6.36 -7.98
C ASN A 340 -22.10 -5.30 -7.24
N LEU A 341 -20.77 -5.30 -7.39
CA LEU A 341 -19.82 -4.33 -6.83
C LEU A 341 -19.17 -3.43 -7.88
N ARG A 342 -19.71 -3.43 -9.11
CA ARG A 342 -19.36 -2.51 -10.19
C ARG A 342 -20.50 -1.54 -10.48
N TYR A 343 -20.17 -0.38 -11.02
CA TYR A 343 -21.19 0.54 -11.53
C TYR A 343 -21.63 0.09 -12.93
N ILE A 344 -22.92 -0.16 -13.09
CA ILE A 344 -23.53 -0.56 -14.37
C ILE A 344 -24.47 0.57 -14.77
N PRO A 345 -24.18 1.30 -15.86
CA PRO A 345 -25.08 2.35 -16.35
C PRO A 345 -26.42 1.73 -16.76
N ILE A 346 -27.51 2.21 -16.20
CA ILE A 346 -28.85 1.85 -16.68
C ILE A 346 -29.06 2.60 -17.99
N THR A 347 -29.03 1.88 -19.11
CA THR A 347 -29.32 2.47 -20.42
C THR A 347 -30.84 2.46 -20.60
N VAL A 348 -31.47 3.62 -20.48
CA VAL A 348 -32.90 3.77 -20.83
C VAL A 348 -32.97 3.83 -22.35
N SER A 349 -33.79 2.97 -22.97
CA SER A 349 -34.02 3.03 -24.42
C SER A 349 -34.52 4.41 -24.80
N SER A 350 -34.09 4.93 -25.95
CA SER A 350 -34.66 6.17 -26.49
C SER A 350 -36.19 6.07 -26.50
N PRO A 351 -36.92 7.11 -26.07
CA PRO A 351 -38.36 7.10 -26.15
C PRO A 351 -38.78 6.84 -27.59
N THR A 352 -39.89 6.11 -27.76
CA THR A 352 -40.46 5.86 -29.08
C THR A 352 -40.63 7.20 -29.80
N PRO A 353 -40.07 7.38 -31.02
CA PRO A 353 -40.24 8.63 -31.75
C PRO A 353 -41.73 8.99 -31.90
N GLN A 354 -42.06 10.27 -31.76
CA GLN A 354 -43.42 10.77 -31.99
C GLN A 354 -43.89 10.29 -33.37
N ASN A 355 -45.09 9.71 -33.44
CA ASN A 355 -45.66 9.30 -34.73
C ASN A 355 -45.71 10.53 -35.67
N PRO A 356 -45.02 10.51 -36.83
CA PRO A 356 -44.96 11.65 -37.75
C PRO A 356 -46.35 12.13 -38.18
N ALA A 357 -47.35 11.24 -38.22
CA ALA A 357 -48.72 11.60 -38.59
C ALA A 357 -49.37 12.60 -37.61
N VAL A 358 -48.95 12.61 -36.35
CA VAL A 358 -49.47 13.50 -35.29
C VAL A 358 -48.42 14.50 -34.79
N SER A 359 -47.32 14.68 -35.53
CA SER A 359 -46.29 15.69 -35.24
C SER A 359 -46.79 17.09 -35.55
N TYR A 360 -46.50 18.06 -34.67
CA TYR A 360 -46.73 19.49 -34.92
C TYR A 360 -45.61 20.14 -35.75
N GLU A 361 -44.67 19.35 -36.26
CA GLU A 361 -43.61 19.85 -37.14
C GLU A 361 -44.20 20.38 -38.46
N PRO A 362 -43.72 21.53 -38.98
CA PRO A 362 -44.24 22.13 -40.19
C PRO A 362 -44.16 21.17 -41.38
N ARG A 363 -45.27 21.00 -42.10
CA ARG A 363 -45.38 20.07 -43.23
C ARG A 363 -45.58 20.82 -44.52
N THR A 364 -44.75 20.56 -45.51
CA THR A 364 -44.97 21.07 -46.86
C THR A 364 -46.03 20.23 -47.56
N VAL A 365 -47.19 20.83 -47.85
CA VAL A 365 -48.23 20.24 -48.68
C VAL A 365 -48.07 20.78 -50.09
N SER A 366 -47.81 19.89 -51.05
CA SER A 366 -47.63 20.23 -52.46
C SER A 366 -48.62 19.47 -53.34
N THR A 367 -49.26 20.21 -54.24
CA THR A 367 -50.04 19.70 -55.36
C THR A 367 -49.44 20.19 -56.68
N LYS A 368 -49.97 19.72 -57.81
CA LYS A 368 -49.53 20.15 -59.15
C LYS A 368 -49.64 21.68 -59.38
N ASN A 369 -50.44 22.38 -58.58
CA ASN A 369 -50.78 23.79 -58.78
C ASN A 369 -50.36 24.72 -57.61
N TYR A 370 -49.92 24.20 -56.46
CA TYR A 370 -49.48 25.01 -55.32
C TYR A 370 -48.68 24.22 -54.28
N SER A 371 -47.83 24.91 -53.52
CA SER A 371 -47.05 24.36 -52.40
C SER A 371 -47.04 25.36 -51.24
N TYR A 372 -47.37 24.91 -50.04
CA TYR A 372 -47.31 25.73 -48.82
C TYR A 372 -47.01 24.89 -47.58
N THR A 373 -46.52 25.52 -46.52
CA THR A 373 -46.16 24.87 -45.26
C THR A 373 -47.24 25.11 -44.22
N ILE A 374 -47.70 24.06 -43.55
CA ILE A 374 -48.68 24.10 -42.43
C ILE A 374 -48.08 23.58 -41.14
#